data_AF-A0A2T5C2L6-F1
#
_entry.id   AF-A0A2T5C2L6-F1
#
_cell.length_a   1.000
_cell.length_b   1.000
_cell.length_c   1.000
_cell.angle_alpha   90.00
_cell.angle_beta   90.00
_cell.angle_gamma   90.00
#
_symmetry.space_group_name_H-M   'P 1'
#
loop_
_entity.id
_entity.type
_entity.pdbx_description
1 polymer ?
#
loop_
_entity_poly.entity_id
_entity_poly.type
_entity_poly.pdbx_seq_one_letter_code
_entity_poly.pdbx_strand_id
1 'polypeptide(L)'
;MNTSETGFEKNLSIYEQMLDEIQSPTANYNPPVAQMSVETLQAHVDPARAALRTVTQTQADYTFAVNDRQAAYDDMNKRITQVNTALPLFGVSARTLADFKSVYDKLKGYSTVSEMGFEHLKENFGEYLMLLKKVTNYAPTDPDLTVEALESLESQLDDQNQAVSQSDAALSSARDTRNQLMYDEQTGLVPLCKDVKQYYRSVEGVNGVMYKRLVSLMKPLR
;
A
#
# COMPACT_ATOMS: atom_id res chain seq x y z
N MET A 1 -5.83 14.98 -9.61
CA MET A 1 -4.80 13.92 -9.65
C MET A 1 -5.42 12.66 -10.23
N ASN A 2 -4.74 12.03 -11.18
CA ASN A 2 -5.19 10.82 -11.85
C ASN A 2 -4.96 9.64 -10.88
N THR A 3 -6.02 8.95 -10.44
CA THR A 3 -5.93 7.95 -9.36
C THR A 3 -5.77 6.50 -9.84
N SER A 4 -5.77 6.27 -11.16
CA SER A 4 -5.63 4.94 -11.74
C SER A 4 -4.21 4.70 -12.27
N GLU A 5 -3.58 3.60 -11.88
CA GLU A 5 -2.23 3.20 -12.35
C GLU A 5 -2.13 3.14 -13.89
N THR A 6 -3.22 2.74 -14.56
CA THR A 6 -3.32 2.71 -16.04
C THR A 6 -3.12 4.07 -16.70
N GLY A 7 -3.27 5.16 -15.96
CA GLY A 7 -2.98 6.51 -16.44
C GLY A 7 -1.49 6.84 -16.46
N PHE A 8 -0.75 6.41 -15.44
CA PHE A 8 0.69 6.66 -15.35
C PHE A 8 1.48 5.82 -16.34
N GLU A 9 1.08 4.57 -16.57
CA GLU A 9 1.65 3.71 -17.62
C GLU A 9 1.48 4.31 -19.02
N LYS A 10 0.31 4.92 -19.29
CA LYS A 10 0.06 5.63 -20.56
C LYS A 10 0.97 6.84 -20.72
N ASN A 11 1.20 7.61 -19.65
CA ASN A 11 2.11 8.74 -19.70
C ASN A 11 3.55 8.30 -20.02
N LEU A 12 4.01 7.20 -19.42
CA LEU A 12 5.31 6.60 -19.76
C LEU A 12 5.36 6.14 -21.23
N SER A 13 4.34 5.43 -21.70
CA SER A 13 4.30 4.97 -23.09
C SER A 13 4.31 6.13 -24.10
N ILE A 14 3.65 7.24 -23.77
CA ILE A 14 3.69 8.47 -24.59
C ILE A 14 5.10 9.08 -24.59
N TYR A 15 5.78 9.09 -23.44
CA TYR A 15 7.15 9.58 -23.32
C TYR A 15 8.13 8.74 -24.16
N GLU A 16 7.99 7.42 -24.12
CA GLU A 16 8.79 6.49 -24.94
C GLU A 16 8.52 6.69 -26.44
N GLN A 17 7.26 6.82 -26.85
CA GLN A 17 6.93 7.13 -28.25
C GLN A 17 7.49 8.50 -28.68
N MET A 18 7.52 9.49 -27.80
CA MET A 18 8.16 10.77 -28.09
C MET A 18 9.67 10.61 -28.28
N LEU A 19 10.33 9.79 -27.45
CA LEU A 19 11.76 9.47 -27.61
C LEU A 19 12.04 8.84 -28.99
N ASP A 20 11.20 7.90 -29.42
CA ASP A 20 11.32 7.28 -30.75
C ASP A 20 11.20 8.32 -31.87
N GLU A 21 10.25 9.26 -31.75
CA GLU A 21 10.04 10.32 -32.74
C GLU A 21 11.24 11.27 -32.85
N ILE A 22 11.85 11.69 -31.72
CA ILE A 22 12.98 12.62 -31.73
C ILE A 22 14.31 11.96 -32.11
N GLN A 23 14.42 10.64 -31.99
CA GLN A 23 15.58 9.86 -32.41
C GLN A 23 15.53 9.45 -33.90
N SER A 24 14.39 9.65 -34.57
CA SER A 24 14.26 9.40 -36.00
C SER A 24 15.32 10.18 -36.81
N PRO A 25 15.91 9.59 -37.87
CA PRO A 25 16.87 10.29 -38.73
C PRO A 25 16.36 11.59 -39.35
N THR A 26 15.04 11.77 -39.44
CA THR A 26 14.40 12.96 -39.99
C THR A 26 14.02 14.01 -38.94
N ALA A 27 14.28 13.73 -37.65
CA ALA A 27 13.82 14.56 -36.54
C ALA A 27 14.58 15.88 -36.39
N ASN A 28 15.83 15.94 -36.87
CA ASN A 28 16.73 17.10 -36.70
C ASN A 28 16.73 17.65 -35.25
N TYR A 29 16.58 16.78 -34.25
CA TYR A 29 16.43 17.17 -32.86
C TYR A 29 17.74 17.72 -32.30
N ASN A 30 17.76 19.00 -31.97
CA ASN A 30 18.92 19.71 -31.45
C ASN A 30 18.47 20.73 -30.37
N PRO A 31 18.20 20.27 -29.14
CA PRO A 31 17.64 21.11 -28.09
C PRO A 31 18.66 22.14 -27.58
N PRO A 32 18.21 23.31 -27.08
CA PRO A 32 19.10 24.38 -26.63
C PRO A 32 19.71 24.14 -25.24
N VAL A 33 19.26 23.12 -24.51
CA VAL A 33 19.66 22.82 -23.12
C VAL A 33 19.94 21.34 -22.92
N ALA A 34 20.94 21.03 -22.08
CA ALA A 34 21.40 19.65 -21.83
C ALA A 34 20.32 18.73 -21.22
N GLN A 35 19.45 19.30 -20.38
CA GLN A 35 18.33 18.58 -19.73
C GLN A 35 17.28 18.03 -20.72
N MET A 36 17.26 18.54 -21.96
CA MET A 36 16.44 18.01 -23.04
C MET A 36 17.23 17.11 -24.00
N SER A 37 18.51 16.83 -23.74
CA SER A 37 19.30 15.93 -24.59
C SER A 37 18.67 14.53 -24.64
N VAL A 38 18.83 13.83 -25.76
CA VAL A 38 18.31 12.45 -25.91
C VAL A 38 18.85 11.54 -24.81
N GLU A 39 20.13 11.69 -24.45
CA GLU A 39 20.75 10.93 -23.36
C GLU A 39 20.05 11.17 -22.02
N THR A 40 19.83 12.45 -21.66
CA THR A 40 19.13 12.80 -20.41
C THR A 40 17.70 12.28 -20.43
N LEU A 41 16.94 12.50 -21.52
CA LEU A 41 15.56 12.04 -21.62
C LEU A 41 15.47 10.51 -21.52
N GLN A 42 16.36 9.78 -22.19
CA GLN A 42 16.40 8.32 -22.14
C GLN A 42 16.68 7.79 -20.72
N ALA A 43 17.51 8.50 -19.95
CA ALA A 43 17.85 8.12 -18.57
C ALA A 43 16.65 8.14 -17.61
N HIS A 44 15.54 8.84 -17.93
CA HIS A 44 14.34 8.86 -17.10
C HIS A 44 13.43 7.63 -17.27
N VAL A 45 13.59 6.86 -18.35
CA VAL A 45 12.68 5.74 -18.69
C VAL A 45 12.75 4.61 -17.66
N ASP A 46 13.95 4.14 -17.34
CA ASP A 46 14.13 3.00 -16.44
C ASP A 46 13.70 3.32 -14.99
N PRO A 47 14.04 4.48 -14.40
CA PRO A 47 13.49 4.89 -13.11
C PRO A 47 11.97 4.95 -13.09
N ALA A 48 11.33 5.50 -14.13
CA ALA A 48 9.87 5.57 -14.20
C ALA A 48 9.22 4.18 -14.31
N ARG A 49 9.78 3.28 -15.12
CA ARG A 49 9.33 1.87 -15.20
C ARG A 49 9.48 1.15 -13.86
N ALA A 50 10.62 1.33 -13.18
CA ALA A 50 10.87 0.74 -11.88
C ALA A 50 9.89 1.27 -10.82
N ALA A 51 9.60 2.57 -10.83
CA ALA A 51 8.66 3.18 -9.89
C ALA A 51 7.22 2.64 -10.08
N LEU A 52 6.76 2.47 -11.32
CA LEU A 52 5.46 1.85 -11.62
C LEU A 52 5.38 0.42 -11.06
N ARG A 53 6.40 -0.41 -11.34
CA ARG A 53 6.48 -1.78 -10.80
C ARG A 53 6.49 -1.81 -9.27
N THR A 54 7.22 -0.89 -8.66
CA THR A 54 7.33 -0.78 -7.20
C THR A 54 5.97 -0.44 -6.57
N VAL A 55 5.19 0.45 -7.18
CA VAL A 55 3.81 0.71 -6.73
C VAL A 55 2.95 -0.54 -6.85
N THR A 56 3.01 -1.27 -7.97
CA THR A 56 2.24 -2.51 -8.13
C THR A 56 2.60 -3.54 -7.07
N GLN A 57 3.90 -3.74 -6.79
CA GLN A 57 4.37 -4.68 -5.78
C GLN A 57 3.89 -4.29 -4.38
N THR A 58 4.17 -3.05 -3.96
CA THR A 58 3.79 -2.55 -2.62
C THR A 58 2.27 -2.51 -2.42
N GLN A 59 1.49 -2.32 -3.48
CA GLN A 59 0.04 -2.42 -3.44
C GLN A 59 -0.43 -3.85 -3.15
N ALA A 60 0.23 -4.85 -3.75
CA ALA A 60 -0.04 -6.26 -3.46
C ALA A 60 0.35 -6.59 -2.02
N ASP A 61 1.54 -6.18 -1.58
CA ASP A 61 2.04 -6.41 -0.21
C ASP A 61 1.07 -5.83 0.83
N TYR A 62 0.61 -4.59 0.65
CA TYR A 62 -0.40 -3.98 1.51
C TYR A 62 -1.73 -4.77 1.52
N THR A 63 -2.16 -5.25 0.35
CA THR A 63 -3.40 -6.04 0.25
C THR A 63 -3.30 -7.35 1.03
N PHE A 64 -2.17 -8.05 0.92
CA PHE A 64 -1.92 -9.28 1.68
C PHE A 64 -1.83 -9.01 3.18
N ALA A 65 -1.09 -7.98 3.60
CA ALA A 65 -0.99 -7.61 5.01
C ALA A 65 -2.37 -7.32 5.64
N VAL A 66 -3.26 -6.62 4.92
CA VAL A 66 -4.63 -6.36 5.38
C VAL A 66 -5.43 -7.66 5.54
N ASN A 67 -5.32 -8.58 4.58
CA ASN A 67 -6.01 -9.87 4.63
C ASN A 67 -5.50 -10.75 5.78
N ASP A 68 -4.18 -10.82 5.94
CA ASP A 68 -3.53 -11.62 6.98
C ASP A 68 -3.88 -11.10 8.37
N ARG A 69 -3.90 -9.78 8.56
CA ARG A 69 -4.41 -9.16 9.79
C ARG A 69 -5.86 -9.54 10.05
N GLN A 70 -6.76 -9.40 9.07
CA GLN A 70 -8.18 -9.75 9.27
C GLN A 70 -8.33 -11.23 9.67
N ALA A 71 -7.61 -12.13 9.01
CA ALA A 71 -7.62 -13.55 9.35
C ALA A 71 -7.14 -13.83 10.80
N ALA A 72 -6.10 -13.13 11.26
CA ALA A 72 -5.61 -13.28 12.62
C ALA A 72 -6.63 -12.81 13.67
N TYR A 73 -7.32 -11.69 13.45
CA TYR A 73 -8.38 -11.23 14.36
C TYR A 73 -9.65 -12.08 14.30
N ASP A 74 -9.95 -12.72 13.16
CA ASP A 74 -11.03 -13.70 13.06
C ASP A 74 -10.70 -14.96 13.89
N ASP A 75 -9.45 -15.43 13.84
CA ASP A 75 -8.99 -16.56 14.67
C ASP A 75 -9.02 -16.20 16.17
N MET A 76 -8.56 -15.00 16.55
CA MET A 76 -8.69 -14.50 17.92
C MET A 76 -10.15 -14.52 18.40
N ASN A 77 -11.07 -14.00 17.58
CA ASN A 77 -12.50 -13.99 17.90
C ASN A 77 -13.06 -15.40 18.12
N LYS A 78 -12.64 -16.37 17.29
CA LYS A 78 -13.03 -17.78 17.42
C LYS A 78 -12.49 -18.37 18.73
N ARG A 79 -11.19 -18.23 19.00
CA ARG A 79 -10.56 -18.79 20.20
C ARG A 79 -11.12 -18.19 21.48
N ILE A 80 -11.31 -16.86 21.54
CA ILE A 80 -11.92 -16.19 22.70
C ILE A 80 -13.35 -16.70 22.96
N THR A 81 -14.12 -16.94 21.91
CA THR A 81 -15.46 -17.54 22.05
C THR A 81 -15.37 -18.93 22.67
N GLN A 82 -14.45 -19.78 22.18
CA GLN A 82 -14.23 -21.13 22.71
C GLN A 82 -13.75 -21.11 24.17
N VAL A 83 -12.78 -20.25 24.51
CA VAL A 83 -12.30 -20.10 25.89
C VAL A 83 -13.46 -19.67 26.79
N ASN A 84 -14.21 -18.65 26.41
CA ASN A 84 -15.31 -18.13 27.23
C ASN A 84 -16.41 -19.18 27.46
N THR A 85 -16.69 -20.03 26.47
CA THR A 85 -17.61 -21.17 26.62
C THR A 85 -17.03 -22.28 27.51
N ALA A 86 -15.72 -22.51 27.49
CA ALA A 86 -15.08 -23.56 28.28
C ALA A 86 -14.84 -23.16 29.75
N LEU A 87 -14.71 -21.86 30.06
CA LEU A 87 -14.39 -21.37 31.41
C LEU A 87 -15.22 -22.00 32.55
N PRO A 88 -16.56 -22.18 32.44
CA PRO A 88 -17.35 -22.80 33.51
C PRO A 88 -16.96 -24.24 33.82
N LEU A 89 -16.42 -24.98 32.83
CA LEU A 89 -16.01 -26.38 33.00
C LEU A 89 -14.82 -26.54 33.95
N PHE A 90 -14.03 -25.48 34.13
CA PHE A 90 -12.88 -25.45 35.04
C PHE A 90 -13.24 -25.04 36.48
N GLY A 91 -14.54 -24.94 36.79
CA GLY A 91 -15.02 -24.58 38.14
C GLY A 91 -14.77 -23.12 38.52
N VAL A 92 -14.68 -22.22 37.53
CA VAL A 92 -14.52 -20.78 37.74
C VAL A 92 -15.76 -20.21 38.45
N SER A 93 -15.55 -19.34 39.45
CA SER A 93 -16.66 -18.76 40.21
C SER A 93 -17.58 -17.89 39.34
N ALA A 94 -18.87 -17.83 39.66
CA ALA A 94 -19.83 -17.00 38.92
C ALA A 94 -19.43 -15.51 38.85
N ARG A 95 -18.80 -14.99 39.90
CA ARG A 95 -18.28 -13.61 39.91
C ARG A 95 -17.15 -13.43 38.91
N THR A 96 -16.19 -14.35 38.90
CA THR A 96 -15.07 -14.33 37.95
C THR A 96 -15.56 -14.51 36.51
N LEU A 97 -16.55 -15.38 36.27
CA LEU A 97 -17.17 -15.53 34.93
C LEU A 97 -17.83 -14.23 34.45
N ALA A 98 -18.44 -13.45 35.35
CA ALA A 98 -18.99 -12.14 35.00
C ALA A 98 -17.88 -11.13 34.64
N ASP A 99 -16.74 -11.17 35.33
CA ASP A 99 -15.58 -10.34 34.99
C ASP A 99 -15.05 -10.68 33.58
N PHE A 100 -14.90 -11.97 33.24
CA PHE A 100 -14.54 -12.41 31.89
C PHE A 100 -15.56 -11.97 30.84
N LYS A 101 -16.85 -12.11 31.14
CA LYS A 101 -17.94 -11.73 30.23
C LYS A 101 -17.89 -10.25 29.86
N SER A 102 -17.55 -9.38 30.81
CA SER A 102 -17.40 -7.94 30.57
C SER A 102 -16.31 -7.65 29.52
N VAL A 103 -15.13 -8.27 29.65
CA VAL A 103 -14.03 -8.09 28.68
C VAL A 103 -14.36 -8.77 27.34
N TYR A 104 -14.98 -9.94 27.37
CA TYR A 104 -15.47 -10.64 26.18
C TYR A 104 -16.44 -9.76 25.37
N ASP A 105 -17.38 -9.08 26.03
CA ASP A 105 -18.36 -8.22 25.35
C ASP A 105 -17.69 -7.02 24.67
N LYS A 106 -16.66 -6.44 25.29
CA LYS A 106 -15.82 -5.41 24.63
C LYS A 106 -15.17 -5.98 23.38
N LEU A 107 -14.50 -7.13 23.49
CA LEU A 107 -13.85 -7.80 22.36
C LEU A 107 -14.83 -8.08 21.20
N LYS A 108 -16.07 -8.45 21.48
CA LYS A 108 -17.10 -8.65 20.44
C LYS A 108 -17.69 -7.35 19.89
N GLY A 109 -17.56 -6.24 20.61
CA GLY A 109 -18.18 -4.96 20.28
C GLY A 109 -17.33 -4.04 19.39
N TYR A 110 -16.00 -4.22 19.36
CA TYR A 110 -15.12 -3.43 18.50
C TYR A 110 -15.12 -3.94 17.05
N SER A 111 -15.02 -3.01 16.10
CA SER A 111 -14.99 -3.30 14.67
C SER A 111 -13.57 -3.50 14.14
N THR A 112 -13.37 -4.43 13.22
CA THR A 112 -12.11 -4.64 12.48
C THR A 112 -12.02 -3.79 11.20
N VAL A 113 -12.57 -2.57 11.23
CA VAL A 113 -12.65 -1.69 10.04
C VAL A 113 -11.58 -0.60 10.07
N SER A 114 -11.11 -0.21 11.25
CA SER A 114 -10.14 0.87 11.44
C SER A 114 -8.98 0.43 12.31
N GLU A 115 -7.83 1.09 12.13
CA GLU A 115 -6.62 0.84 12.94
C GLU A 115 -6.90 0.91 14.44
N MET A 116 -7.58 1.97 14.86
CA MET A 116 -7.96 2.18 16.26
C MET A 116 -8.86 1.05 16.79
N GLY A 117 -9.70 0.46 15.93
CA GLY A 117 -10.51 -0.70 16.28
C GLY A 117 -9.65 -1.94 16.57
N PHE A 118 -8.64 -2.19 15.72
CA PHE A 118 -7.68 -3.28 15.93
C PHE A 118 -6.85 -3.08 17.20
N GLU A 119 -6.37 -1.86 17.45
CA GLU A 119 -5.63 -1.54 18.68
C GLU A 119 -6.47 -1.79 19.94
N HIS A 120 -7.74 -1.34 19.96
CA HIS A 120 -8.62 -1.65 21.08
C HIS A 120 -8.90 -3.14 21.24
N LEU A 121 -9.05 -3.89 20.14
CA LEU A 121 -9.22 -5.34 20.20
C LEU A 121 -8.01 -6.01 20.86
N LYS A 122 -6.80 -5.61 20.46
CA LYS A 122 -5.55 -6.12 21.05
C LYS A 122 -5.44 -5.78 22.54
N GLU A 123 -5.68 -4.53 22.93
CA GLU A 123 -5.68 -4.10 24.34
C GLU A 123 -6.64 -4.94 25.19
N ASN A 124 -7.88 -5.11 24.73
CA ASN A 124 -8.87 -5.92 25.45
C ASN A 124 -8.52 -7.42 25.45
N PHE A 125 -7.81 -7.93 24.43
CA PHE A 125 -7.36 -9.31 24.40
C PHE A 125 -6.27 -9.55 25.45
N GLY A 126 -5.33 -8.61 25.58
CA GLY A 126 -4.36 -8.61 26.68
C GLY A 126 -5.02 -8.56 28.07
N GLU A 127 -6.04 -7.72 28.25
CA GLU A 127 -6.87 -7.73 29.48
C GLU A 127 -7.47 -9.11 29.76
N TYR A 128 -8.02 -9.76 28.73
CA TYR A 128 -8.61 -11.09 28.84
C TYR A 128 -7.57 -12.14 29.25
N LEU A 129 -6.38 -12.12 28.66
CA LEU A 129 -5.29 -13.06 28.99
C LEU A 129 -4.75 -12.84 30.40
N MET A 130 -4.68 -11.59 30.87
CA MET A 130 -4.32 -11.30 32.26
C MET A 130 -5.30 -11.94 33.26
N LEU A 131 -6.61 -11.91 32.96
CA LEU A 131 -7.61 -12.62 33.78
C LEU A 131 -7.45 -14.14 33.68
N LEU A 132 -7.25 -14.66 32.47
CA LEU A 132 -7.10 -16.11 32.22
C LEU A 132 -5.94 -16.71 33.01
N LYS A 133 -4.80 -16.02 33.06
CA LYS A 133 -3.62 -16.40 33.85
C LYS A 133 -3.88 -16.49 35.35
N LYS A 134 -4.94 -15.86 35.88
CA LYS A 134 -5.32 -15.97 37.30
C LYS A 134 -6.19 -17.19 37.59
N VAL A 135 -6.69 -17.87 36.57
CA VAL A 135 -7.49 -19.09 36.72
C VAL A 135 -6.56 -20.29 36.86
N THR A 136 -6.29 -20.72 38.10
CA THR A 136 -5.30 -21.77 38.39
C THR A 136 -5.67 -23.16 37.86
N ASN A 137 -6.97 -23.42 37.66
CA ASN A 137 -7.47 -24.73 37.18
C ASN A 137 -7.76 -24.73 35.68
N TYR A 138 -7.35 -23.69 34.95
CA TYR A 138 -7.53 -23.62 33.51
C TYR A 138 -6.60 -24.63 32.82
N ALA A 139 -7.19 -25.70 32.28
CA ALA A 139 -6.47 -26.82 31.69
C ALA A 139 -7.20 -27.32 30.43
N PRO A 140 -7.25 -26.52 29.35
CA PRO A 140 -7.89 -26.92 28.11
C PRO A 140 -7.18 -28.14 27.50
N THR A 141 -7.96 -29.02 26.87
CA THR A 141 -7.44 -30.15 26.09
C THR A 141 -7.01 -29.73 24.69
N ASP A 142 -7.59 -28.64 24.19
CA ASP A 142 -7.25 -28.08 22.88
C ASP A 142 -5.94 -27.28 23.01
N PRO A 143 -4.85 -27.69 22.31
CA PRO A 143 -3.57 -26.98 22.38
C PRO A 143 -3.70 -25.51 21.96
N ASP A 144 -4.64 -25.21 21.06
CA ASP A 144 -4.91 -23.87 20.55
C ASP A 144 -5.51 -22.91 21.60
N LEU A 145 -6.05 -23.44 22.69
CA LEU A 145 -6.66 -22.65 23.76
C LEU A 145 -5.76 -22.53 25.00
N THR A 146 -4.57 -23.13 24.98
CA THR A 146 -3.62 -22.97 26.09
C THR A 146 -3.22 -21.50 26.26
N VAL A 147 -2.84 -21.10 27.48
CA VAL A 147 -2.38 -19.72 27.75
C VAL A 147 -1.20 -19.35 26.85
N GLU A 148 -0.25 -20.26 26.66
CA GLU A 148 0.92 -20.07 25.81
C GLU A 148 0.54 -19.85 24.33
N ALA A 149 -0.42 -20.63 23.80
CA ALA A 149 -0.89 -20.46 22.43
C ALA A 149 -1.62 -19.11 22.25
N LEU A 150 -2.39 -18.68 23.24
CA LEU A 150 -3.10 -17.40 23.18
C LEU A 150 -2.17 -16.19 23.34
N GLU A 151 -1.11 -16.28 24.16
CA GLU A 151 -0.04 -15.28 24.22
C GLU A 151 0.74 -15.20 22.91
N SER A 152 0.99 -16.35 22.27
CA SER A 152 1.60 -16.39 20.94
C SER A 152 0.72 -15.71 19.89
N LEU A 153 -0.60 -15.90 19.98
CA LEU A 153 -1.56 -15.19 19.14
C LEU A 153 -1.56 -13.68 19.43
N GLU A 154 -1.46 -13.25 20.70
CA GLU A 154 -1.37 -11.83 21.05
C GLU A 154 -0.15 -11.16 20.40
N SER A 155 1.01 -11.83 20.42
CA SER A 155 2.20 -11.37 19.71
C SER A 155 1.99 -11.33 18.19
N GLN A 156 1.35 -12.36 17.62
CA GLN A 156 1.05 -12.39 16.19
C GLN A 156 0.12 -11.24 15.79
N LEU A 157 -0.88 -10.87 16.59
CA LEU A 157 -1.76 -9.74 16.30
C LEU A 157 -0.98 -8.42 16.23
N ASP A 158 0.02 -8.23 17.10
CA ASP A 158 0.91 -7.06 17.06
C ASP A 158 1.72 -7.02 15.76
N ASP A 159 2.33 -8.14 15.39
CA ASP A 159 3.11 -8.27 14.16
C ASP A 159 2.25 -7.96 12.93
N GLN A 160 1.00 -8.42 12.90
CA GLN A 160 0.09 -8.16 11.79
C GLN A 160 -0.39 -6.70 11.73
N ASN A 161 -0.64 -6.05 12.87
CA ASN A 161 -0.93 -4.60 12.89
C ASN A 161 0.28 -3.81 12.35
N GLN A 162 1.48 -4.18 12.78
CA GLN A 162 2.71 -3.53 12.33
C GLN A 162 2.96 -3.75 10.83
N ALA A 163 2.72 -4.96 10.31
CA ALA A 163 2.88 -5.29 8.89
C ALA A 163 1.97 -4.43 8.00
N VAL A 164 0.72 -4.18 8.41
CA VAL A 164 -0.18 -3.26 7.68
C VAL A 164 0.35 -1.83 7.71
N SER A 165 0.75 -1.35 8.88
CA SER A 165 1.30 0.01 9.01
C SER A 165 2.56 0.23 8.17
N GLN A 166 3.46 -0.75 8.15
CA GLN A 166 4.70 -0.70 7.36
C GLN A 166 4.43 -0.77 5.85
N SER A 167 3.55 -1.67 5.41
CA SER A 167 3.20 -1.81 3.99
C SER A 167 2.44 -0.60 3.43
N ASP A 168 1.59 0.04 4.23
CA ASP A 168 0.91 1.29 3.84
C ASP A 168 1.91 2.45 3.65
N ALA A 169 2.86 2.59 4.59
CA ALA A 169 3.93 3.59 4.49
C ALA A 169 4.83 3.34 3.26
N ALA A 170 5.14 2.08 2.96
CA ALA A 170 5.92 1.70 1.78
C ALA A 170 5.18 2.02 0.48
N LEU A 171 3.88 1.69 0.40
CA LEU A 171 3.02 2.03 -0.74
C LEU A 171 2.91 3.54 -0.94
N SER A 172 2.73 4.30 0.13
CA SER A 172 2.66 5.77 0.06
C SER A 172 3.97 6.37 -0.46
N SER A 173 5.12 5.92 0.06
CA SER A 173 6.44 6.37 -0.39
C SER A 173 6.72 6.01 -1.86
N ALA A 174 6.30 4.82 -2.31
CA ALA A 174 6.42 4.40 -3.70
C ALA A 174 5.57 5.28 -4.64
N ARG A 175 4.35 5.63 -4.21
CA ARG A 175 3.46 6.54 -4.95
C ARG A 175 4.04 7.94 -5.06
N ASP A 176 4.63 8.47 -3.99
CA ASP A 176 5.30 9.79 -3.99
C ASP A 176 6.49 9.81 -4.93
N THR A 177 7.35 8.80 -4.87
CA THR A 177 8.51 8.65 -5.77
C THR A 177 8.08 8.62 -7.24
N ARG A 178 7.06 7.81 -7.56
CA ARG A 178 6.49 7.77 -8.92
C ARG A 178 5.93 9.14 -9.32
N ASN A 179 5.19 9.82 -8.44
CA ASN A 179 4.61 11.12 -8.73
C ASN A 179 5.70 12.16 -9.04
N GLN A 180 6.79 12.16 -8.28
CA GLN A 180 7.94 13.02 -8.53
C GLN A 180 8.54 12.76 -9.92
N LEU A 181 8.82 11.50 -10.26
CA LEU A 181 9.37 11.13 -11.58
C LEU A 181 8.46 11.48 -12.76
N MET A 182 7.13 11.52 -12.55
CA MET A 182 6.17 11.81 -13.60
C MET A 182 5.90 13.30 -13.77
N TYR A 183 5.88 14.05 -12.65
CA TYR A 183 5.27 15.39 -12.59
C TYR A 183 6.15 16.49 -12.02
N ASP A 184 7.37 16.20 -11.59
CA ASP A 184 8.33 17.24 -11.21
C ASP A 184 8.46 18.28 -12.32
N GLU A 185 8.41 19.56 -11.97
CA GLU A 185 8.26 20.66 -12.94
C GLU A 185 9.42 20.76 -13.93
N GLN A 186 10.62 20.32 -13.55
CA GLN A 186 11.82 20.43 -14.38
C GLN A 186 12.28 19.08 -14.93
N THR A 187 12.06 18.00 -14.18
CA THR A 187 12.63 16.67 -14.46
C THR A 187 11.59 15.59 -14.68
N GLY A 188 10.30 15.90 -14.51
CA GLY A 188 9.21 14.94 -14.68
C GLY A 188 8.94 14.61 -16.15
N LEU A 189 8.53 13.37 -16.41
CA LEU A 189 8.22 12.92 -17.77
C LEU A 189 7.18 13.79 -18.49
N VAL A 190 6.14 14.23 -17.77
CA VAL A 190 5.03 15.00 -18.37
C VAL A 190 5.48 16.43 -18.74
N PRO A 191 6.18 17.18 -17.87
CA PRO A 191 6.79 18.46 -18.26
C PRO A 191 7.80 18.31 -19.40
N LEU A 192 8.72 17.34 -19.32
CA LEU A 192 9.71 17.12 -20.39
C LEU A 192 9.06 16.82 -21.74
N CYS A 193 7.98 16.03 -21.78
CA CYS A 193 7.16 15.86 -22.98
C CYS A 193 6.69 17.20 -23.57
N LYS A 194 6.16 18.08 -22.70
CA LYS A 194 5.65 19.39 -23.13
C LYS A 194 6.78 20.28 -23.64
N ASP A 195 7.97 20.21 -23.05
CA ASP A 195 9.14 20.97 -23.47
C ASP A 195 9.64 20.53 -24.84
N VAL A 196 9.73 19.22 -25.10
CA VAL A 196 10.09 18.69 -26.42
C VAL A 196 9.09 19.14 -27.49
N LYS A 197 7.79 19.08 -27.19
CA LYS A 197 6.76 19.61 -28.07
C LYS A 197 6.92 21.12 -28.30
N GLN A 198 7.24 21.89 -27.26
CA GLN A 198 7.43 23.34 -27.36
C GLN A 198 8.70 23.69 -28.16
N TYR A 199 9.74 22.88 -28.07
CA TYR A 199 10.93 22.99 -28.91
C TYR A 199 10.58 22.86 -30.41
N TYR A 200 9.85 21.81 -30.80
CA TYR A 200 9.44 21.68 -32.21
C TYR A 200 8.51 22.81 -32.66
N ARG A 201 7.69 23.35 -31.75
CA ARG A 201 6.88 24.54 -32.04
C ARG A 201 7.74 25.76 -32.36
N SER A 202 8.87 25.94 -31.67
CA SER A 202 9.74 27.11 -31.90
C SER A 202 10.56 26.97 -33.17
N VAL A 203 10.97 25.75 -33.54
CA VAL A 203 11.77 25.47 -34.74
C VAL A 203 10.91 25.43 -36.00
N GLU A 204 9.77 24.73 -35.99
CA GLU A 204 8.94 24.50 -37.18
C GLU A 204 7.71 25.41 -37.27
N GLY A 205 7.37 26.10 -36.17
CA GLY A 205 6.10 26.82 -36.04
C GLY A 205 4.89 25.90 -35.83
N VAL A 206 3.71 26.49 -35.69
CA VAL A 206 2.45 25.75 -35.40
C VAL A 206 2.00 24.81 -36.52
N ASN A 207 2.53 24.98 -37.73
CA ASN A 207 2.24 24.13 -38.88
C ASN A 207 3.28 23.05 -39.14
N GLY A 208 4.32 22.98 -38.31
CA GLY A 208 5.37 21.97 -38.35
C GLY A 208 4.87 20.53 -38.31
N VAL A 209 5.56 19.66 -39.04
CA VAL A 209 5.20 18.24 -39.15
C VAL A 209 5.43 17.54 -37.81
N MET A 210 6.60 17.70 -37.20
CA MET A 210 6.90 17.07 -35.91
C MET A 210 6.07 17.71 -34.79
N TYR A 211 5.89 19.03 -34.80
CA TYR A 211 5.02 19.68 -33.81
C TYR A 211 3.59 19.09 -33.80
N LYS A 212 2.95 18.97 -34.98
CA LYS A 212 1.59 18.39 -35.10
C LYS A 212 1.53 16.93 -34.69
N ARG A 213 2.58 16.15 -34.99
CA ARG A 213 2.69 14.75 -34.60
C ARG A 213 2.73 14.62 -33.08
N LEU A 214 3.60 15.38 -32.42
CA LEU A 214 3.72 15.39 -30.96
C LEU A 214 2.44 15.90 -30.29
N VAL A 215 1.76 16.91 -30.84
CA VAL A 215 0.45 17.36 -30.34
C VAL A 215 -0.56 16.20 -30.34
N SER A 216 -0.60 15.41 -31.40
CA SER A 216 -1.51 14.27 -31.52
C SER A 216 -1.15 13.16 -30.54
N LEU A 217 0.13 12.80 -30.46
CA LEU A 217 0.67 11.80 -29.55
C LEU A 217 0.39 12.16 -28.07
N MET A 218 0.55 13.43 -27.72
CA MET A 218 0.46 13.92 -26.34
C MET A 218 -0.96 14.31 -25.90
N LYS A 219 -1.96 14.19 -26.78
CA LYS A 219 -3.37 14.45 -26.44
C LYS A 219 -3.89 13.69 -25.20
N PRO A 220 -3.46 12.43 -24.93
CA PRO A 220 -3.91 11.69 -23.76
C PRO A 220 -3.06 11.92 -22.50
N LEU A 221 -2.00 12.74 -22.54
CA LEU A 221 -1.20 13.03 -21.34
C LEU A 221 -2.07 13.66 -20.25
N ARG A 222 -1.94 13.13 -19.03
CA ARG A 222 -2.67 13.60 -17.84
C ARG A 222 -1.71 14.07 -16.77
#